data_AF-A0A671XU86-F1
#
_entry.id   AF-A0A671XU86-F1
#
_cell.length_a   1.000
_cell.length_b   1.000
_cell.length_c   1.000
_cell.angle_alpha   90.00
_cell.angle_beta   90.00
_cell.angle_gamma   90.00
#
_symmetry.space_group_name_H-M   'P 1'
#
loop_
_entity.id
_entity.type
_entity.pdbx_description
1 polymer ?
#
loop_
_entity_poly.entity_id
_entity_poly.type
_entity_poly.pdbx_seq_one_letter_code
_entity_poly.pdbx_strand_id
1 'polypeptide(L)'
;MKNSTVLTALLLCSLSWISVLGSEFQAVEVQSGQEVTLLCSNFSSAITQIIWFRVVSRGQPRCVSHMFKATEPAKLCDGFQSGKFEMSSNISTLFLRIKQVDSSDSGLYFCGNYLSGAPVIVMIFLVEMFGGITKLTSVILGGLTVSVMMVVICLVNLDSDDLRDAALRLYSTAIRNRRPASEREVETCVIYSASR
;
A
#
# COMPACT_ATOMS: atom_id res chain seq x y z
N MET A 1 -11.91 27.06 -1.82
CA MET A 1 -11.90 26.70 -0.38
C MET A 1 -12.79 25.50 -0.03
N LYS A 2 -13.86 25.16 -0.77
CA LYS A 2 -14.76 24.02 -0.45
C LYS A 2 -14.20 22.61 -0.71
N ASN A 3 -13.22 22.45 -1.61
CA ASN A 3 -12.69 21.12 -1.97
C ASN A 3 -11.72 20.53 -0.92
N SER A 4 -11.04 21.39 -0.16
CA SER A 4 -10.04 20.96 0.84
C SER A 4 -10.68 20.24 2.03
N THR A 5 -11.82 20.76 2.51
CA THR A 5 -12.59 20.19 3.62
C THR A 5 -13.29 18.88 3.23
N VAL A 6 -13.74 18.73 1.99
CA VAL A 6 -14.35 17.49 1.49
C VAL A 6 -13.30 16.39 1.37
N LEU A 7 -12.10 16.71 0.88
CA LEU A 7 -11.00 15.76 0.77
C LEU A 7 -10.49 15.29 2.14
N THR A 8 -10.36 16.20 3.11
CA THR A 8 -10.00 15.85 4.49
C THR A 8 -11.10 15.03 5.18
N ALA A 9 -12.37 15.35 4.95
CA ALA A 9 -13.49 14.55 5.47
C ALA A 9 -13.53 13.13 4.87
N LEU A 10 -13.26 12.98 3.57
CA LEU A 10 -13.16 11.69 2.89
C LEU A 10 -11.98 10.85 3.40
N LEU A 11 -10.82 11.48 3.65
CA LEU A 11 -9.64 10.84 4.24
C LEU A 11 -9.89 10.41 5.70
N LEU A 12 -10.56 11.23 6.48
CA LEU A 12 -10.92 10.90 7.86
C LEU A 12 -12.01 9.80 7.93
N CYS A 13 -12.93 9.77 6.96
CA CYS A 13 -13.93 8.71 6.83
C CYS A 13 -13.34 7.37 6.39
N SER A 14 -12.26 7.35 5.60
CA SER A 14 -11.58 6.11 5.23
C SER A 14 -10.70 5.56 6.36
N LEU A 15 -10.13 6.43 7.19
CA LEU A 15 -9.32 6.05 8.35
C LEU A 15 -10.15 5.48 9.52
N SER A 16 -11.42 5.86 9.62
CA SER A 16 -12.34 5.43 10.69
C SER A 16 -12.99 4.06 10.45
N TRP A 17 -12.82 3.46 9.26
CA TRP A 17 -13.32 2.11 8.95
C TRP A 17 -12.38 0.99 9.46
N ILE A 18 -11.18 1.32 9.94
CA ILE A 18 -10.18 0.30 10.34
C ILE A 18 -10.44 -0.24 11.75
N SER A 19 -11.38 0.36 12.50
CA SER A 19 -11.73 -0.14 13.83
C SER A 19 -12.74 -1.28 13.73
N VAL A 20 -12.25 -2.53 13.80
CA VAL A 20 -12.84 -3.70 14.50
C VAL A 20 -12.11 -4.96 14.04
N LEU A 21 -11.37 -5.60 14.94
CA LEU A 21 -11.43 -7.04 15.20
C LEU A 21 -10.50 -7.40 16.37
N GLY A 22 -11.09 -7.89 17.46
CA GLY A 22 -10.42 -8.26 18.71
C GLY A 22 -9.63 -9.57 18.66
N SER A 23 -8.95 -9.85 17.55
CA SER A 23 -8.04 -10.99 17.41
C SER A 23 -6.65 -10.45 17.08
N GLU A 24 -5.62 -10.91 17.79
CA GLU A 24 -4.24 -10.59 17.45
C GLU A 24 -3.94 -11.19 16.05
N PHE A 25 -3.84 -10.28 15.07
CA PHE A 25 -3.52 -10.58 13.68
C PHE A 25 -2.08 -10.14 13.42
N GLN A 26 -1.25 -11.06 12.92
CA GLN A 26 0.13 -10.77 12.59
C GLN A 26 0.42 -11.11 11.13
N ALA A 27 0.88 -10.13 10.36
CA ALA A 27 1.41 -10.34 9.02
C ALA A 27 2.91 -10.68 9.11
N VAL A 28 3.33 -11.72 8.40
CA VAL A 28 4.70 -12.21 8.34
C VAL A 28 5.12 -12.32 6.89
N GLU A 29 6.02 -11.43 6.47
CA GLU A 29 6.63 -11.45 5.14
C GLU A 29 7.89 -12.31 5.14
N VAL A 30 8.02 -13.19 4.15
CA VAL A 30 9.17 -14.09 4.02
C VAL A 30 9.65 -14.18 2.58
N GLN A 31 10.97 -14.26 2.41
CA GLN A 31 11.58 -14.47 1.09
C GLN A 31 11.51 -15.94 0.69
N SER A 32 11.39 -16.19 -0.61
CA SER A 32 11.41 -17.54 -1.17
C SER A 32 12.64 -18.33 -0.70
N GLY A 33 12.43 -19.57 -0.27
CA GLY A 33 13.47 -20.48 0.20
C GLY A 33 13.93 -20.26 1.64
N GLN A 34 13.48 -19.20 2.32
CA GLN A 34 13.79 -18.98 3.74
C GLN A 34 12.90 -19.82 4.67
N GLU A 35 13.27 -19.87 5.94
CA GLU A 35 12.48 -20.48 7.01
C GLU A 35 11.73 -19.39 7.79
N VAL A 36 10.51 -19.69 8.20
CA VAL A 36 9.71 -18.85 9.08
C VAL A 36 9.19 -19.64 10.25
N THR A 37 9.09 -19.00 11.42
CA THR A 37 8.47 -19.58 12.61
C THR A 37 7.33 -18.70 13.09
N LEU A 38 6.13 -19.26 13.15
CA LEU A 38 4.93 -18.64 13.71
C LEU A 38 4.83 -18.97 15.20
N LEU A 39 4.46 -17.97 16.00
CA LEU A 39 4.60 -17.99 17.45
C LEU A 39 3.26 -17.71 18.13
N CYS A 40 2.53 -18.76 18.47
CA CYS A 40 1.23 -18.63 19.14
C CYS A 40 1.40 -18.69 20.66
N SER A 41 1.17 -17.56 21.33
CA SER A 41 1.27 -17.43 22.79
C SER A 41 -0.08 -17.68 23.48
N ASN A 42 -0.08 -17.68 24.82
CA ASN A 42 -1.27 -17.83 25.67
C ASN A 42 -1.98 -19.20 25.56
N PHE A 43 -1.23 -20.25 25.22
CA PHE A 43 -1.77 -21.60 25.30
C PHE A 43 -1.72 -22.14 26.73
N SER A 44 -2.78 -22.82 27.15
CA SER A 44 -2.82 -23.53 28.41
C SER A 44 -2.40 -24.98 28.22
N SER A 45 -1.59 -25.51 29.14
CA SER A 45 -1.22 -26.93 29.17
C SER A 45 -2.41 -27.85 29.44
N ALA A 46 -3.53 -27.30 29.94
CA ALA A 46 -4.77 -28.03 30.17
C ALA A 46 -5.58 -28.26 28.89
N ILE A 47 -5.27 -27.56 27.79
CA ILE A 47 -5.96 -27.76 26.51
C ILE A 47 -5.57 -29.12 25.94
N THR A 48 -6.58 -29.96 25.73
CA THR A 48 -6.43 -31.20 24.97
C THR A 48 -6.64 -30.89 23.49
N GLN A 49 -5.75 -31.41 22.64
CA GLN A 49 -5.81 -31.27 21.18
C GLN A 49 -5.51 -29.85 20.66
N ILE A 50 -4.23 -29.53 20.66
CA ILE A 50 -3.64 -28.32 20.10
C ILE A 50 -3.37 -28.51 18.62
N ILE A 51 -3.83 -27.59 17.76
CA ILE A 51 -3.76 -27.74 16.31
C ILE A 51 -3.29 -26.45 15.66
N TRP A 52 -2.43 -26.59 14.65
CA TRP A 52 -2.17 -25.57 13.65
C TRP A 52 -3.03 -25.81 12.42
N PHE A 53 -3.77 -24.80 12.03
CA PHE A 53 -4.60 -24.79 10.84
C PHE A 53 -4.00 -23.89 9.77
N ARG A 54 -4.30 -24.23 8.52
CA ARG A 54 -4.00 -23.44 7.33
C ARG A 54 -5.24 -23.27 6.50
N VAL A 55 -5.45 -22.06 6.01
CA VAL A 55 -6.49 -21.69 5.05
C VAL A 55 -5.81 -21.05 3.84
N VAL A 56 -5.97 -21.71 2.70
CA VAL A 56 -5.62 -21.14 1.39
C VAL A 56 -6.89 -20.46 0.83
N SER A 57 -6.74 -19.40 0.02
CA SER A 57 -7.84 -18.54 -0.43
C SER A 57 -9.12 -19.31 -0.82
N ARG A 58 -10.25 -18.97 -0.17
CA ARG A 58 -11.58 -19.58 -0.36
C ARG A 58 -11.71 -21.07 -0.01
N GLY A 59 -10.75 -21.63 0.73
CA GLY A 59 -10.77 -23.01 1.22
C GLY A 59 -11.31 -23.15 2.66
N GLN A 60 -11.62 -24.39 3.04
CA GLN A 60 -11.87 -24.75 4.44
C GLN A 60 -10.56 -24.85 5.23
N PRO A 61 -10.56 -24.63 6.56
CA PRO A 61 -9.39 -24.84 7.39
C PRO A 61 -8.91 -26.29 7.31
N ARG A 62 -7.63 -26.47 6.99
CA ARG A 62 -6.96 -27.78 7.00
C ARG A 62 -6.00 -27.84 8.17
N CYS A 63 -5.99 -28.95 8.89
CA CYS A 63 -4.94 -29.20 9.88
C CYS A 63 -3.59 -29.32 9.17
N VAL A 64 -2.58 -28.61 9.66
CA VAL A 64 -1.18 -28.76 9.28
C VAL A 64 -0.51 -29.78 10.19
N SER A 65 -0.58 -29.55 11.50
CA SER A 65 0.02 -30.37 12.54
C SER A 65 -0.77 -30.23 13.85
N HIS A 66 -0.62 -31.23 14.72
CA HIS A 66 -1.30 -31.25 16.01
C HIS A 66 -0.45 -31.89 17.11
N MET A 67 -0.76 -31.52 18.35
CA MET A 67 -0.26 -32.12 19.59
C MET A 67 -1.46 -32.40 20.50
N PHE A 68 -1.51 -33.55 21.17
CA PHE A 68 -2.59 -33.79 22.14
C PHE A 68 -2.41 -32.97 23.41
N LYS A 69 -1.15 -32.81 23.86
CA LYS A 69 -0.75 -31.93 24.97
C LYS A 69 0.51 -31.20 24.60
N ALA A 70 0.75 -30.05 25.22
CA ALA A 70 1.91 -29.21 24.98
C ALA A 70 3.27 -29.89 25.30
N THR A 71 3.26 -30.99 26.07
CA THR A 71 4.44 -31.80 26.44
C THR A 71 4.63 -33.04 25.56
N GLU A 72 3.66 -33.35 24.69
CA GLU A 72 3.69 -34.54 23.83
C GLU A 72 4.27 -34.20 22.46
N PRO A 73 4.86 -35.18 21.74
CA PRO A 73 5.40 -34.94 20.41
C PRO A 73 4.31 -34.56 19.42
N ALA A 74 4.62 -33.62 18.51
CA ALA A 74 3.72 -33.24 17.43
C ALA A 74 3.60 -34.34 16.37
N LYS A 75 2.42 -34.40 15.77
CA LYS A 75 2.12 -35.21 14.59
C LYS A 75 1.68 -34.31 13.46
N LEU A 76 2.11 -34.66 12.25
CA LEU A 76 1.71 -33.96 11.04
C LEU A 76 0.37 -34.52 10.54
N CYS A 77 -0.47 -33.65 9.96
CA CYS A 77 -1.75 -34.06 9.39
C CYS A 77 -1.60 -34.53 7.94
N ASP A 78 -2.59 -35.30 7.46
CA ASP A 78 -2.54 -35.93 6.13
C ASP A 78 -2.40 -34.91 4.99
N GLY A 79 -1.51 -35.22 4.06
CA GLY A 79 -1.20 -34.36 2.91
C GLY A 79 -0.16 -33.27 3.19
N PHE A 80 0.41 -33.22 4.39
CA PHE A 80 1.59 -32.41 4.69
C PHE A 80 2.83 -33.32 4.79
N GLN A 81 3.99 -32.81 4.38
CA GLN A 81 5.24 -33.58 4.36
C GLN A 81 6.10 -33.32 5.61
N SER A 82 6.67 -34.40 6.15
CA SER A 82 7.69 -34.31 7.20
C SER A 82 8.92 -33.57 6.66
N GLY A 83 9.44 -32.62 7.45
CA GLY A 83 10.60 -31.81 7.09
C GLY A 83 10.25 -30.41 6.57
N LYS A 84 9.12 -30.23 5.86
CA LYS A 84 8.65 -28.89 5.44
C LYS A 84 8.02 -28.14 6.61
N PHE A 85 7.13 -28.81 7.34
CA PHE A 85 6.45 -28.26 8.51
C PHE A 85 6.93 -28.96 9.77
N GLU A 86 7.19 -28.18 10.81
CA GLU A 86 7.62 -28.69 12.11
C GLU A 86 6.92 -27.91 13.21
N MET A 87 6.25 -28.65 14.11
CA MET A 87 5.55 -28.07 15.24
C MET A 87 6.28 -28.42 16.52
N SER A 88 6.47 -27.43 17.38
CA SER A 88 7.02 -27.60 18.71
C SER A 88 6.28 -26.73 19.72
N SER A 89 6.56 -26.94 21.00
CA SER A 89 5.87 -26.29 22.10
C SER A 89 6.86 -26.03 23.23
N ASN A 90 6.72 -24.88 23.88
CA ASN A 90 7.34 -24.55 25.15
C ASN A 90 6.25 -24.33 26.21
N ILE A 91 5.27 -25.23 26.25
CA ILE A 91 4.13 -25.26 27.18
C ILE A 91 3.14 -24.11 26.96
N SER A 92 3.54 -22.87 27.21
CA SER A 92 2.70 -21.66 27.06
C SER A 92 2.71 -21.10 25.64
N THR A 93 3.71 -21.48 24.84
CA THR A 93 3.90 -21.00 23.47
C THR A 93 4.02 -22.17 22.50
N LEU A 94 3.30 -22.08 21.38
CA LEU A 94 3.35 -23.03 20.28
C LEU A 94 4.08 -22.43 19.11
N PHE A 95 4.88 -23.27 18.47
CA PHE A 95 5.71 -22.87 17.35
C PHE A 95 5.30 -23.70 16.12
N LEU A 96 5.07 -23.03 14.99
CA LEU A 96 4.98 -23.67 13.69
C LEU A 96 6.10 -23.15 12.80
N ARG A 97 6.99 -24.04 12.42
CA ARG A 97 8.15 -23.75 11.60
C ARG A 97 7.90 -24.27 10.19
N ILE A 98 8.02 -23.38 9.21
CA ILE A 98 7.83 -23.67 7.80
C ILE A 98 9.19 -23.45 7.11
N LYS A 99 9.79 -24.53 6.62
CA LYS A 99 11.10 -24.50 5.97
C LYS A 99 10.94 -24.29 4.47
N GLN A 100 11.95 -23.67 3.84
CA GLN A 100 12.01 -23.46 2.39
C GLN A 100 10.70 -22.88 1.81
N VAL A 101 10.22 -21.76 2.37
CA VAL A 101 8.92 -21.19 2.02
C VAL A 101 8.82 -20.87 0.53
N ASP A 102 7.69 -21.25 -0.08
CA ASP A 102 7.38 -20.98 -1.49
C ASP A 102 6.02 -20.28 -1.65
N SER A 103 5.61 -20.02 -2.89
CA SER A 103 4.35 -19.30 -3.17
C SER A 103 3.12 -20.09 -2.74
N SER A 104 3.21 -21.42 -2.72
CA SER A 104 2.10 -22.24 -2.27
C SER A 104 1.88 -22.07 -0.78
N ASP A 105 2.93 -21.87 0.02
CA ASP A 105 2.84 -21.72 1.48
C ASP A 105 2.17 -20.42 1.93
N SER A 106 1.98 -19.45 1.02
CA SER A 106 1.28 -18.21 1.35
C SER A 106 -0.18 -18.48 1.72
N GLY A 107 -0.66 -17.81 2.77
CA GLY A 107 -2.02 -18.00 3.25
C GLY A 107 -2.18 -17.66 4.73
N LEU A 108 -3.40 -17.90 5.23
CA LEU A 108 -3.73 -17.69 6.63
C LEU A 108 -3.42 -18.95 7.43
N TYR A 109 -2.69 -18.78 8.52
CA TYR A 109 -2.39 -19.81 9.50
C TYR A 109 -2.97 -19.39 10.84
N PHE A 110 -3.49 -20.34 11.60
CA PHE A 110 -3.94 -20.04 12.96
C PHE A 110 -3.75 -21.22 13.88
N CYS A 111 -3.47 -20.93 15.15
CA CYS A 111 -3.42 -21.92 16.20
C CYS A 111 -4.77 -21.98 16.93
N GLY A 112 -5.12 -23.16 17.40
CA GLY A 112 -6.39 -23.36 18.07
C GLY A 112 -6.60 -24.78 18.55
N ASN A 113 -7.82 -25.06 18.97
CA ASN A 113 -8.28 -26.38 19.38
C ASN A 113 -9.71 -26.60 18.89
N TYR A 114 -10.18 -27.85 18.93
CA TYR A 114 -11.60 -28.12 18.75
C TYR A 114 -12.30 -28.09 20.11
N LEU A 115 -13.29 -27.21 20.24
CA LEU A 115 -14.22 -27.22 21.36
C LEU A 115 -15.60 -27.59 20.84
N SER A 116 -16.16 -28.69 21.32
CA SER A 116 -17.48 -29.18 20.91
C SER A 116 -17.66 -29.32 19.39
N GLY A 117 -16.58 -29.69 18.67
CA GLY A 117 -16.58 -29.87 17.21
C GLY A 117 -16.37 -28.60 16.39
N ALA A 118 -16.23 -27.43 17.00
CA ALA A 118 -15.91 -26.17 16.33
C ALA A 118 -14.45 -25.74 16.60
N PRO A 119 -13.73 -25.18 15.61
CA PRO A 119 -12.39 -24.66 15.83
C PRO A 119 -12.46 -23.36 16.65
N VAL A 120 -11.80 -23.34 17.79
CA VAL A 120 -11.57 -22.13 18.59
C VAL A 120 -10.22 -21.57 18.17
N ILE A 121 -10.23 -20.33 17.72
CA ILE A 121 -9.06 -19.63 17.22
C ILE A 121 -8.44 -18.82 18.35
N VAL A 122 -7.14 -19.00 18.58
CA VAL A 122 -6.38 -18.23 19.58
C VAL A 122 -5.67 -17.06 18.92
N MET A 123 -4.89 -17.33 17.85
CA MET A 123 -4.11 -16.32 17.15
C MET A 123 -4.05 -16.62 15.65
N ILE A 124 -4.03 -15.55 14.83
CA ILE A 124 -4.06 -15.62 13.37
C ILE A 124 -2.78 -14.97 12.80
N PHE A 125 -2.19 -15.65 11.82
CA PHE A 125 -1.02 -15.23 11.08
C PHE A 125 -1.33 -15.20 9.58
N LEU A 126 -0.92 -14.13 8.91
CA LEU A 126 -0.87 -14.08 7.45
C LEU A 126 0.58 -14.28 7.02
N VAL A 127 0.85 -15.36 6.29
CA VAL A 127 2.17 -15.63 5.71
C VAL A 127 2.13 -15.21 4.25
N GLU A 128 2.95 -14.22 3.89
CA GLU A 128 3.09 -13.75 2.52
C GLU A 128 4.51 -14.00 2.02
N MET A 129 4.61 -14.69 0.88
CA MET A 129 5.89 -14.87 0.20
C MET A 129 6.14 -13.70 -0.75
N PHE A 130 7.19 -12.93 -0.48
CA PHE A 130 7.66 -11.89 -1.37
C PHE A 130 8.78 -12.43 -2.25
N GLY A 131 8.44 -12.79 -3.48
CA GLY A 131 9.41 -13.00 -4.54
C GLY A 131 9.95 -11.65 -5.02
N GLY A 132 11.24 -11.56 -5.35
CA GLY A 132 11.88 -10.31 -5.82
C GLY A 132 11.16 -9.62 -6.99
N ILE A 133 10.31 -10.35 -7.72
CA ILE A 133 9.42 -9.85 -8.76
C ILE A 133 8.47 -8.76 -8.24
N THR A 134 7.89 -8.91 -7.05
CA THR A 134 6.99 -7.90 -6.44
C THR A 134 7.71 -6.58 -6.13
N LYS A 135 8.99 -6.68 -5.75
CA LYS A 135 9.88 -5.53 -5.53
C LYS A 135 10.15 -4.80 -6.84
N LEU A 136 10.42 -5.55 -7.90
CA LEU A 136 10.59 -5.03 -9.26
C LEU A 136 9.31 -4.38 -9.80
N THR A 137 8.14 -5.01 -9.62
CA THR A 137 6.87 -4.42 -10.04
C THR A 137 6.53 -3.16 -9.26
N SER A 138 6.84 -3.10 -7.96
CA SER A 138 6.66 -1.89 -7.14
C SER A 138 7.57 -0.75 -7.63
N VAL A 139 8.84 -1.04 -7.93
CA VAL A 139 9.78 -0.04 -8.48
C VAL A 139 9.34 0.44 -9.86
N ILE A 140 8.92 -0.46 -10.74
CA ILE A 140 8.44 -0.11 -12.08
C ILE A 140 7.16 0.72 -11.99
N LEU A 141 6.19 0.31 -11.17
CA LEU A 141 4.92 1.03 -11.00
C LEU A 141 5.14 2.41 -10.35
N GLY A 142 6.03 2.49 -9.36
CA GLY A 142 6.44 3.76 -8.74
C GLY A 142 7.14 4.69 -9.74
N GLY A 143 8.06 4.16 -10.55
CA GLY A 143 8.73 4.94 -11.60
C GLY A 143 7.76 5.45 -12.67
N LEU A 144 6.81 4.60 -13.09
CA LEU A 144 5.82 4.94 -14.10
C LEU A 144 4.82 6.00 -13.59
N THR A 145 4.42 5.91 -12.31
CA THR A 145 3.55 6.93 -11.72
C THR A 145 4.28 8.27 -11.58
N VAL A 146 5.54 8.29 -11.15
CA VAL A 146 6.34 9.52 -11.09
C VAL A 146 6.55 10.14 -12.48
N SER A 147 6.87 9.33 -13.50
CA SER A 147 7.08 9.85 -14.85
C SER A 147 5.81 10.46 -15.44
N VAL A 148 4.65 9.80 -15.26
CA VAL A 148 3.35 10.32 -15.68
C VAL A 148 3.02 11.61 -14.95
N MET A 149 3.26 11.68 -13.63
CA MET A 149 3.03 12.90 -12.86
C MET A 149 3.91 14.05 -13.34
N MET A 150 5.19 13.80 -13.66
CA MET A 150 6.08 14.81 -14.23
C MET A 150 5.58 15.31 -15.59
N VAL A 151 5.12 14.42 -16.47
CA VAL A 151 4.55 14.80 -17.78
C VAL A 151 3.29 15.65 -17.61
N VAL A 152 2.39 15.29 -16.70
CA VAL A 152 1.20 16.07 -16.39
C VAL A 152 1.57 17.45 -15.85
N ILE A 153 2.54 17.54 -14.93
CA ILE A 153 3.03 18.82 -14.41
C ILE A 153 3.63 19.68 -15.54
N CYS A 154 4.43 19.09 -16.43
CA CYS A 154 5.00 19.81 -17.58
C CYS A 154 3.92 20.32 -18.53
N LEU A 155 2.89 19.51 -18.85
CA LEU A 155 1.77 19.91 -19.70
C LEU A 155 0.97 21.07 -19.10
N VAL A 156 0.68 21.03 -17.80
CA VAL A 156 -0.05 22.11 -17.11
C VAL A 156 0.76 23.40 -17.08
N ASN A 157 2.08 23.32 -16.87
CA ASN A 157 2.95 24.50 -16.91
C ASN A 157 3.07 25.07 -18.33
N LEU A 158 3.17 24.22 -19.35
CA LEU A 158 3.24 24.64 -20.74
C LEU A 158 1.95 25.34 -21.19
N ASP A 159 0.79 24.77 -20.86
CA ASP A 159 -0.52 25.37 -21.14
C ASP A 159 -0.71 26.68 -20.36
N SER A 160 -0.23 26.74 -19.10
CA SER A 160 -0.24 27.97 -18.31
C SER A 160 0.64 29.06 -18.93
N ASP A 161 1.82 28.72 -19.45
CA ASP A 161 2.72 29.68 -20.08
C ASP A 161 2.17 30.17 -21.42
N ASP A 162 1.56 29.30 -22.23
CA ASP A 162 0.87 29.68 -23.47
C ASP A 162 -0.35 30.56 -23.18
N LEU A 163 -1.16 30.23 -22.16
CA LEU A 163 -2.29 31.05 -21.74
C LEU A 163 -1.82 32.43 -21.22
N ARG A 164 -0.67 32.47 -20.56
CA ARG A 164 -0.06 33.69 -20.02
C ARG A 164 0.58 34.55 -21.11
N ASP A 165 1.23 33.96 -22.12
CA ASP A 165 1.72 34.69 -23.29
C ASP A 165 0.54 35.23 -24.13
N ALA A 166 -0.51 34.43 -24.32
CA ALA A 166 -1.74 34.85 -24.97
C ALA A 166 -2.43 36.01 -24.22
N ALA A 167 -2.51 35.93 -22.88
CA ALA A 167 -3.04 37.01 -22.05
C ALA A 167 -2.22 38.30 -22.15
N LEU A 168 -0.88 38.20 -22.16
CA LEU A 168 0.01 39.35 -22.34
C LEU A 168 -0.14 39.98 -23.74
N ARG A 169 -0.29 39.17 -24.79
CA ARG A 169 -0.57 39.66 -26.14
C ARG A 169 -1.90 40.39 -26.21
N LEU A 170 -2.96 39.85 -25.63
CA LEU A 170 -4.27 40.51 -25.54
C LEU A 170 -4.18 41.83 -24.77
N TYR A 171 -3.48 41.84 -23.63
CA TYR A 171 -3.29 43.04 -22.83
C TYR A 171 -2.52 44.13 -23.59
N SER A 172 -1.44 43.77 -24.28
CA SER A 172 -0.67 44.71 -25.11
C SER A 172 -1.47 45.27 -26.29
N THR A 173 -2.34 44.45 -26.89
CA THR A 173 -3.19 44.85 -28.03
C THR A 173 -4.31 45.78 -27.56
N ALA A 174 -4.89 45.50 -26.38
CA ALA A 174 -5.86 46.38 -25.74
C ALA A 174 -5.25 47.75 -25.34
N ILE A 175 -4.00 47.77 -24.86
CA ILE A 175 -3.27 49.03 -24.58
C ILE A 175 -2.94 49.80 -25.87
N ARG A 176 -2.52 49.10 -26.93
CA ARG A 176 -2.18 49.73 -28.22
C ARG A 176 -3.37 50.41 -28.88
N ASN A 177 -4.55 49.78 -28.80
CA ASN A 177 -5.80 50.35 -29.31
C ASN A 177 -6.34 51.50 -28.44
N ARG A 178 -5.77 51.76 -27.26
CA ARG A 178 -6.10 52.92 -26.41
C ARG A 178 -5.22 54.16 -26.67
N ARG A 179 -4.31 54.15 -27.66
CA ARG A 179 -3.49 55.33 -28.01
C ARG A 179 -4.34 56.35 -28.80
N PRO A 180 -4.47 57.62 -28.38
CA PRO A 180 -5.29 58.61 -29.10
C PRO A 180 -4.67 58.96 -30.45
N ALA A 181 -5.51 59.02 -31.50
CA ALA A 181 -5.12 59.49 -32.82
C ALA A 181 -5.02 61.03 -32.83
N SER A 182 -3.86 61.56 -33.22
CA SER A 182 -3.74 62.73 -34.12
C SER A 182 -2.28 63.17 -34.21
N GLU A 183 -1.62 62.74 -35.27
CA GLU A 183 -0.48 63.43 -35.87
C GLU A 183 -1.04 64.25 -37.06
N ARG A 184 -0.78 65.56 -37.09
CA ARG A 184 -0.79 66.34 -38.33
C ARG A 184 0.45 67.22 -38.32
N GLU A 185 1.41 66.77 -39.10
CA GLU A 185 2.50 67.53 -39.68
C GLU A 185 1.94 68.68 -40.55
N VAL A 186 2.43 69.90 -40.35
CA VAL A 186 2.35 70.98 -41.33
C VAL A 186 3.70 71.72 -41.31
N GLU A 187 4.45 71.57 -42.40
CA GLU A 187 5.65 72.35 -42.71
C GLU A 187 5.35 73.83 -43.00
N THR A 188 6.42 74.63 -42.94
CA THR A 188 6.67 75.97 -43.51
C THR A 188 6.42 77.19 -42.62
N CYS A 189 7.50 77.90 -42.24
CA CYS A 189 7.98 79.10 -42.92
C CYS A 189 9.16 79.70 -42.14
N VAL A 190 10.32 79.87 -42.81
CA VAL A 190 11.50 80.55 -42.27
C VAL A 190 11.34 82.06 -42.47
N ILE A 191 11.40 82.84 -41.40
CA ILE A 191 11.56 84.31 -41.47
C ILE A 191 12.77 84.71 -40.61
N TYR A 192 13.79 85.25 -41.27
CA TYR A 192 14.89 85.96 -40.61
C TYR A 192 14.45 87.37 -40.23
N SER A 193 14.86 87.83 -39.05
CA SER A 193 14.94 89.27 -38.75
C SER A 193 16.29 89.57 -38.11
N ALA A 194 17.05 90.44 -38.77
CA ALA A 194 18.23 91.11 -38.24
C ALA A 194 17.84 92.47 -37.66
N SER A 195 18.47 92.88 -36.55
CA SER A 195 18.73 94.28 -36.17
C SER A 195 19.62 94.24 -34.92
N ARG A 196 20.93 94.49 -35.05
CA ARG A 196 21.66 95.78 -34.98
C ARG A 196 21.99 96.18 -33.55
#